data_AF-A0A1I6VAR2-F1
#
_entry.id   AF-A0A1I6VAR2-F1
#
_cell.length_a   1.000
_cell.length_b   1.000
_cell.length_c   1.000
_cell.angle_alpha   90.00
_cell.angle_beta   90.00
_cell.angle_gamma   90.00
#
_symmetry.space_group_name_H-M   'P 1'
#
loop_
_entity.id
_entity.type
_entity.pdbx_description
1 polymer ?
#
loop_
_entity_poly.entity_id
_entity_poly.type
_entity_poly.pdbx_seq_one_letter_code
_entity_poly.pdbx_strand_id
1 'polypeptide(L)'
;MTATVHAEHRTAPQSPRTPVRRQRLRAVAGLAAVTLALGALTACGDEEPAKSDKSAGTEDNGAADDSADTADDGDDADGGQGADDGGADSGSDYFTLDDVAVWEDSGLEISVEAVSPYTPGEWALLENEDYDTYKVDFALTNNGDERISTVLILPTGYDENGIEAARVYDGDIGMGFQENVDPGVTVTAEYAFEVPPGSTSFTVEIGDLMTEAAVWKFDI
;
A
#
# COMPACT_ATOMS: atom_id res chain seq x y z
N MET A 1 -46.86 -25.55 9.56
CA MET A 1 -45.54 -26.12 9.24
C MET A 1 -44.68 -24.97 8.77
N THR A 2 -43.81 -24.47 9.64
CA THR A 2 -42.98 -23.29 9.39
C THR A 2 -41.55 -23.81 9.19
N ALA A 3 -41.01 -23.65 7.99
CA ALA A 3 -39.65 -24.07 7.66
C ALA A 3 -38.69 -22.89 7.93
N THR A 4 -37.89 -23.03 8.99
CA THR A 4 -36.74 -22.17 9.27
C THR A 4 -35.61 -22.59 8.32
N VAL A 5 -35.20 -21.69 7.43
CA VAL A 5 -33.99 -21.89 6.61
C VAL A 5 -32.81 -21.34 7.40
N HIS A 6 -31.95 -22.25 7.84
CA HIS A 6 -30.66 -21.94 8.46
C HIS A 6 -29.66 -21.63 7.32
N ALA A 7 -29.17 -20.40 7.25
CA ALA A 7 -28.10 -20.03 6.32
C ALA A 7 -26.76 -20.36 6.97
N GLU A 8 -26.05 -21.34 6.41
CA GLU A 8 -24.69 -21.70 6.82
C GLU A 8 -23.71 -20.66 6.24
N HIS A 9 -23.07 -19.90 7.12
CA HIS A 9 -21.91 -19.08 6.78
C HIS A 9 -20.74 -20.01 6.39
N ARG A 10 -20.53 -20.20 5.09
CA ARG A 10 -19.29 -20.79 4.57
C ARG A 10 -18.20 -19.73 4.60
N THR A 11 -17.36 -19.78 5.62
CA THR A 11 -16.08 -19.05 5.65
C THR A 11 -15.20 -19.60 4.53
N ALA A 12 -14.91 -18.77 3.52
CA ALA A 12 -13.99 -19.13 2.46
C ALA A 12 -12.56 -19.28 3.03
N PRO A 13 -11.77 -20.26 2.56
CA PRO A 13 -10.37 -20.37 2.95
C PRO A 13 -9.60 -19.15 2.39
N GLN A 14 -8.95 -18.41 3.28
CA GLN A 14 -8.09 -17.31 2.86
C GLN A 14 -6.80 -17.89 2.25
N SER A 15 -6.56 -17.57 0.98
CA SER A 15 -5.31 -17.94 0.29
C SER A 15 -4.09 -17.37 1.02
N PRO A 16 -2.93 -18.06 0.99
CA PRO A 16 -1.70 -17.53 1.57
C PRO A 16 -1.33 -16.21 0.90
N ARG A 17 -1.26 -15.15 1.72
CA ARG A 17 -0.90 -13.77 1.35
C ARG A 17 0.63 -13.65 1.25
N THR A 18 1.14 -13.03 0.19
CA THR A 18 2.57 -12.77 -0.04
C THR A 18 2.90 -11.33 0.39
N PRO A 19 3.52 -11.12 1.56
CA PRO A 19 3.44 -9.86 2.33
C PRO A 19 3.91 -8.61 1.58
N VAL A 20 3.12 -7.51 1.64
CA VAL A 20 3.50 -6.15 1.24
C VAL A 20 4.81 -5.81 1.93
N ARG A 21 5.79 -5.42 1.14
CA ARG A 21 7.11 -5.15 1.68
C ARG A 21 7.11 -3.84 2.45
N ARG A 22 7.37 -3.93 3.74
CA ARG A 22 7.68 -2.78 4.61
C ARG A 22 9.08 -2.29 4.35
N GLN A 23 9.20 -1.03 3.96
CA GLN A 23 10.49 -0.34 3.91
C GLN A 23 10.48 0.79 4.93
N ARG A 24 11.41 0.74 5.89
CA ARG A 24 11.66 1.86 6.80
C ARG A 24 12.45 2.94 6.04
N LEU A 25 11.98 4.18 6.09
CA LEU A 25 12.72 5.33 5.56
C LEU A 25 14.03 5.47 6.33
N ARG A 26 15.15 5.02 5.75
CA ARG A 26 16.49 5.33 6.26
C ARG A 26 16.86 6.72 5.76
N ALA A 27 17.03 7.68 6.66
CA ALA A 27 17.57 9.00 6.31
C ALA A 27 18.98 8.84 5.72
N VAL A 28 19.09 8.74 4.40
CA VAL A 28 20.37 8.75 3.70
C VAL A 28 20.80 10.20 3.58
N ALA A 29 21.73 10.62 4.44
CA ALA A 29 22.43 11.89 4.29
C ALA A 29 23.30 11.85 3.02
N GLY A 30 22.68 12.16 1.87
CA GLY A 30 23.31 12.16 0.55
C GLY A 30 24.06 13.46 0.28
N LEU A 31 25.39 13.37 0.22
CA LEU A 31 26.29 14.46 -0.12
C LEU A 31 26.24 14.68 -1.65
N ALA A 32 25.37 15.59 -2.11
CA ALA A 32 25.24 15.89 -3.54
C ALA A 32 26.40 16.77 -4.04
N ALA A 33 27.39 16.16 -4.70
CA ALA A 33 28.37 16.87 -5.50
C ALA A 33 27.83 17.07 -6.93
N VAL A 34 27.32 18.26 -7.23
CA VAL A 34 26.84 18.63 -8.57
C VAL A 34 28.05 18.92 -9.48
N THR A 35 28.41 17.98 -10.36
CA THR A 35 29.28 18.26 -11.50
C THR A 35 28.42 18.62 -12.71
N LEU A 36 28.35 19.90 -13.02
CA LEU A 36 27.79 20.43 -14.27
C LEU A 36 28.68 20.04 -15.45
N ALA A 37 28.28 19.03 -16.21
CA ALA A 37 28.83 18.77 -17.54
C ALA A 37 27.87 19.34 -18.60
N LEU A 38 28.26 20.48 -19.20
CA LEU A 38 27.63 20.98 -20.42
C LEU A 38 28.02 20.05 -21.59
N GLY A 39 27.04 19.38 -22.19
CA GLY A 39 27.19 18.55 -23.39
C GLY A 39 26.17 18.94 -24.45
N ALA A 40 26.66 19.22 -25.65
CA ALA A 40 25.98 19.95 -26.72
C ALA A 40 24.91 19.16 -27.50
N LEU A 41 23.93 19.92 -28.00
CA LEU A 41 22.88 19.51 -28.94
C LEU A 41 23.48 19.12 -30.30
N THR A 42 23.18 17.92 -30.78
CA THR A 42 23.26 17.56 -32.21
C THR A 42 21.88 17.13 -32.71
N ALA A 43 21.50 17.72 -33.83
CA ALA A 43 20.17 17.72 -34.41
C ALA A 43 19.89 16.52 -35.35
N CYS A 44 18.59 16.33 -35.61
CA CYS A 44 17.93 15.78 -36.82
C CYS A 44 18.03 14.28 -37.14
N GLY A 45 16.84 13.69 -37.34
CA GLY A 45 16.64 12.42 -38.06
C GLY A 45 15.19 11.93 -37.98
N ASP A 46 14.34 12.40 -38.90
CA ASP A 46 13.07 11.76 -39.31
C ASP A 46 13.31 10.31 -39.79
N GLU A 47 12.43 9.36 -39.44
CA GLU A 47 11.78 8.41 -40.36
C GLU A 47 10.99 7.31 -39.59
N GLU A 48 9.75 7.10 -40.01
CA GLU A 48 8.76 6.12 -39.52
C GLU A 48 8.74 4.89 -40.47
N PRO A 49 7.84 3.90 -40.33
CA PRO A 49 8.04 2.60 -39.72
C PRO A 49 8.20 1.44 -40.74
N ALA A 50 8.81 0.32 -40.31
CA ALA A 50 8.78 -0.93 -41.06
C ALA A 50 8.15 -2.07 -40.26
N LYS A 51 7.01 -2.54 -40.79
CA LYS A 51 6.37 -3.82 -40.47
C LYS A 51 7.29 -4.98 -40.84
N SER A 52 7.19 -6.09 -40.11
CA SER A 52 7.48 -7.42 -40.68
C SER A 52 6.72 -8.51 -39.94
N ASP A 53 6.29 -9.47 -40.76
CA ASP A 53 5.26 -10.48 -40.57
C ASP A 53 5.61 -11.70 -39.70
N LYS A 54 4.58 -12.21 -39.03
CA LYS A 54 4.05 -13.60 -39.06
C LYS A 54 5.01 -14.78 -39.30
N SER A 55 5.07 -15.68 -38.31
CA SER A 55 4.96 -17.15 -38.44
C SER A 55 4.66 -17.71 -37.03
N ALA A 56 3.54 -18.34 -36.68
CA ALA A 56 2.90 -19.58 -37.14
C ALA A 56 3.76 -20.85 -36.95
N GLY A 57 3.29 -21.76 -36.08
CA GLY A 57 3.76 -23.13 -35.83
C GLY A 57 3.61 -23.50 -34.34
N THR A 58 2.44 -23.93 -33.87
CA THR A 58 1.94 -25.32 -33.75
C THR A 58 2.28 -26.01 -32.41
N GLU A 59 1.22 -26.16 -31.62
CA GLU A 59 0.77 -27.24 -30.71
C GLU A 59 1.72 -28.43 -30.44
N ASP A 60 1.84 -28.85 -29.17
CA ASP A 60 1.07 -29.99 -28.59
C ASP A 60 1.83 -30.71 -27.43
N ASN A 61 1.03 -31.25 -26.49
CA ASN A 61 1.30 -32.21 -25.41
C ASN A 61 2.16 -31.74 -24.23
N GLY A 62 1.80 -32.01 -22.97
CA GLY A 62 0.91 -33.03 -22.44
C GLY A 62 1.52 -33.52 -21.13
N ALA A 63 0.73 -33.53 -20.07
CA ALA A 63 1.14 -33.77 -18.69
C ALA A 63 1.81 -35.14 -18.44
N ALA A 64 2.74 -35.17 -17.48
CA ALA A 64 2.83 -36.17 -16.42
C ALA A 64 3.89 -35.73 -15.39
N ASP A 65 3.44 -35.32 -14.21
CA ASP A 65 4.24 -35.21 -12.98
C ASP A 65 4.01 -36.54 -12.22
N ASP A 66 5.11 -37.21 -11.85
CA ASP A 66 5.08 -38.44 -11.06
C ASP A 66 5.96 -38.25 -9.82
N SER A 67 5.45 -38.78 -8.71
CA SER A 67 5.82 -38.49 -7.33
C SER A 67 7.23 -38.96 -6.93
N ALA A 68 7.84 -38.34 -5.91
CA ALA A 68 8.14 -39.01 -4.63
C ALA A 68 8.96 -38.17 -3.64
N ASP A 69 8.49 -38.27 -2.38
CA ASP A 69 9.13 -38.07 -1.07
C ASP A 69 10.67 -38.20 -0.97
N THR A 70 11.27 -37.35 -0.14
CA THR A 70 12.22 -37.81 0.90
C THR A 70 12.40 -36.75 2.00
N ALA A 71 12.22 -37.19 3.24
CA ALA A 71 12.54 -36.49 4.49
C ALA A 71 14.00 -36.77 4.93
N ASP A 72 14.35 -36.25 6.12
CA ASP A 72 15.65 -36.26 6.87
C ASP A 72 16.63 -35.13 6.50
N ASP A 73 17.30 -34.44 7.44
CA ASP A 73 17.55 -34.70 8.86
C ASP A 73 17.94 -33.37 9.55
N GLY A 74 17.70 -33.25 10.86
CA GLY A 74 18.19 -32.14 11.69
C GLY A 74 19.66 -32.28 12.09
N ASP A 75 20.27 -31.21 12.61
CA ASP A 75 20.93 -31.11 13.93
C ASP A 75 21.75 -29.79 14.07
N ASP A 76 22.22 -29.55 15.28
CA ASP A 76 22.28 -28.32 16.08
C ASP A 76 23.45 -27.30 15.89
N ALA A 77 23.11 -26.08 16.33
CA ALA A 77 23.84 -25.07 17.15
C ALA A 77 25.37 -24.88 17.08
N ASP A 78 25.83 -23.61 17.02
CA ASP A 78 26.25 -22.81 18.20
C ASP A 78 27.07 -21.54 17.82
N GLY A 79 26.72 -20.41 18.45
CA GLY A 79 27.67 -19.52 19.13
C GLY A 79 28.51 -18.50 18.36
N GLY A 80 28.14 -17.21 18.45
CA GLY A 80 29.06 -16.10 18.21
C GLY A 80 28.47 -14.71 18.49
N GLN A 81 28.66 -14.18 19.71
CA GLN A 81 28.26 -12.85 20.16
C GLN A 81 28.93 -11.68 19.40
N GLY A 82 28.15 -10.61 19.20
CA GLY A 82 28.61 -9.24 18.98
C GLY A 82 27.46 -8.25 19.23
N ALA A 83 27.58 -7.44 20.27
CA ALA A 83 26.65 -6.39 20.66
C ALA A 83 26.67 -5.20 19.67
N ASP A 84 25.53 -4.59 19.33
CA ASP A 84 25.02 -3.36 19.97
C ASP A 84 23.84 -2.78 19.15
N ASP A 85 22.83 -2.36 19.90
CA ASP A 85 21.74 -1.40 19.64
C ASP A 85 20.87 -1.47 18.36
N GLY A 86 19.58 -1.62 18.62
CA GLY A 86 18.52 -1.69 17.61
C GLY A 86 17.39 -2.53 18.16
N GLY A 87 16.56 -1.93 19.02
CA GLY A 87 15.36 -2.56 19.56
C GLY A 87 14.60 -3.26 18.45
N ALA A 88 14.67 -4.58 18.46
CA ALA A 88 13.76 -5.43 17.72
C ALA A 88 12.40 -5.21 18.35
N ASP A 89 11.69 -4.21 17.85
CA ASP A 89 10.27 -4.06 18.10
C ASP A 89 9.65 -5.41 17.76
N SER A 90 8.90 -5.97 18.72
CA SER A 90 8.20 -7.23 18.52
C SER A 90 7.10 -6.96 17.52
N GLY A 91 7.47 -7.11 16.24
CA GLY A 91 6.89 -6.38 15.12
C GLY A 91 5.38 -6.53 15.04
N SER A 92 4.68 -5.41 15.20
CA SER A 92 3.25 -5.36 14.93
C SER A 92 3.01 -5.66 13.43
N ASP A 93 1.89 -6.30 13.12
CA ASP A 93 1.43 -6.49 11.74
C ASP A 93 0.90 -5.18 11.12
N TYR A 94 1.22 -4.01 11.70
CA TYR A 94 0.80 -2.69 11.21
C TYR A 94 1.98 -1.83 10.77
N PHE A 95 1.77 -1.04 9.73
CA PHE A 95 2.69 0.01 9.30
C PHE A 95 2.61 1.17 10.30
N THR A 96 3.75 1.84 10.50
CA THR A 96 3.89 3.06 11.28
C THR A 96 4.15 4.26 10.36
N LEU A 97 4.22 5.48 10.92
CA LEU A 97 4.53 6.69 10.15
C LEU A 97 5.90 6.63 9.44
N ASP A 98 6.85 5.84 9.96
CA ASP A 98 8.19 5.70 9.38
C ASP A 98 8.27 4.62 8.29
N ASP A 99 7.16 3.92 8.03
CA ASP A 99 7.08 2.82 7.06
C ASP A 99 6.43 3.26 5.74
N VAL A 100 6.97 2.73 4.65
CA VAL A 100 6.41 2.83 3.29
C VAL A 100 5.88 1.47 2.88
N ALA A 101 4.65 1.45 2.35
CA ALA A 101 4.05 0.30 1.68
C ALA A 101 4.50 0.28 0.22
N VAL A 102 5.08 -0.84 -0.21
CA VAL A 102 5.62 -1.01 -1.56
C VAL A 102 4.91 -2.16 -2.27
N TRP A 103 4.28 -1.86 -3.40
CA TRP A 103 3.71 -2.84 -4.31
C TRP A 103 4.66 -3.03 -5.49
N GLU A 104 5.56 -4.03 -5.38
CA GLU A 104 6.67 -4.23 -6.32
C GLU A 104 6.21 -4.45 -7.77
N ASP A 105 5.06 -5.10 -7.97
CA ASP A 105 4.52 -5.39 -9.31
C ASP A 105 4.16 -4.12 -10.10
N SER A 106 3.70 -3.07 -9.41
CA SER A 106 3.32 -1.79 -10.02
C SER A 106 4.38 -0.70 -9.85
N GLY A 107 5.37 -0.92 -8.98
CA GLY A 107 6.29 0.13 -8.54
C GLY A 107 5.62 1.23 -7.72
N LEU A 108 4.42 0.98 -7.18
CA LEU A 108 3.69 1.94 -6.37
C LEU A 108 4.22 1.94 -4.94
N GLU A 109 4.44 3.14 -4.39
CA GLU A 109 4.77 3.34 -2.99
C GLU A 109 3.77 4.29 -2.34
N ILE A 110 3.30 3.96 -1.14
CA ILE A 110 2.45 4.84 -0.33
C ILE A 110 3.01 4.92 1.10
N SER A 111 3.06 6.13 1.63
CA SER A 111 3.42 6.41 3.02
C SER A 111 2.42 7.36 3.67
N VAL A 112 2.37 7.35 4.99
CA VAL A 112 1.64 8.34 5.78
C VAL A 112 2.63 9.40 6.25
N GLU A 113 2.39 10.66 5.89
CA GLU A 113 3.25 11.78 6.27
C GLU A 113 2.89 12.31 7.67
N ALA A 114 1.60 12.36 7.99
CA ALA A 114 1.12 12.87 9.27
C ALA A 114 -0.26 12.33 9.64
N VAL A 115 -0.53 12.30 10.95
CA VAL A 115 -1.87 12.14 11.53
C VAL A 115 -2.10 13.22 12.58
N SER A 116 -3.28 13.83 12.60
CA SER A 116 -3.60 14.91 13.53
C SER A 116 -5.10 15.03 13.81
N PRO A 117 -5.51 15.53 14.99
CA PRO A 117 -6.91 15.90 15.23
C PRO A 117 -7.39 16.93 14.19
N TYR A 118 -8.63 16.77 13.73
CA TYR A 118 -9.25 17.61 12.73
C TYR A 118 -10.57 18.18 13.24
N THR A 119 -10.85 19.44 12.90
CA THR A 119 -12.14 20.06 13.16
C THR A 119 -12.82 20.32 11.81
N PRO A 120 -13.87 19.56 11.47
CA PRO A 120 -14.62 19.76 10.23
C PRO A 120 -15.17 21.17 10.10
N GLY A 121 -15.18 21.69 8.88
CA GLY A 121 -15.80 22.96 8.53
C GLY A 121 -17.32 22.90 8.50
N GLU A 122 -17.97 24.07 8.39
CA GLU A 122 -19.44 24.20 8.33
C GLU A 122 -20.09 23.39 7.18
N TRP A 123 -19.33 23.13 6.11
CA TRP A 123 -19.81 22.46 4.90
C TRP A 123 -19.31 21.03 4.77
N ALA A 124 -18.66 20.50 5.80
CA ALA A 124 -18.18 19.14 5.83
C ALA A 124 -19.35 18.15 5.79
N LEU A 125 -19.16 17.03 5.09
CA LEU A 125 -20.05 15.89 5.12
C LEU A 125 -19.53 14.90 6.17
N LEU A 126 -20.32 14.73 7.23
CA LEU A 126 -20.09 13.81 8.33
C LEU A 126 -21.26 12.83 8.42
N GLU A 127 -20.97 11.60 8.83
CA GLU A 127 -21.99 10.61 9.18
C GLU A 127 -22.43 10.74 10.64
N ASN A 128 -21.54 11.14 11.55
CA ASN A 128 -21.75 11.19 12.99
C ASN A 128 -21.09 12.42 13.64
N GLU A 129 -21.86 13.48 13.87
CA GLU A 129 -21.36 14.76 14.42
C GLU A 129 -20.74 14.67 15.84
N ASP A 130 -21.01 13.60 16.58
CA ASP A 130 -20.50 13.37 17.94
C ASP A 130 -19.16 12.60 17.97
N TYR A 131 -18.62 12.21 16.81
CA TYR A 131 -17.37 11.45 16.71
C TYR A 131 -16.16 12.38 16.64
N ASP A 132 -15.02 11.94 17.19
CA ASP A 132 -13.76 12.67 17.04
C ASP A 132 -13.25 12.50 15.61
N THR A 133 -12.74 13.56 15.00
CA THR A 133 -12.22 13.48 13.62
C THR A 133 -10.70 13.57 13.59
N TYR A 134 -10.06 12.72 12.81
CA TYR A 134 -8.61 12.73 12.60
C TYR A 134 -8.28 12.84 11.11
N LYS A 135 -7.37 13.75 10.76
CA LYS A 135 -6.82 13.91 9.41
C LYS A 135 -5.56 13.08 9.25
N VAL A 136 -5.44 12.40 8.12
CA VAL A 136 -4.29 11.59 7.72
C VAL A 136 -3.81 12.07 6.35
N ASP A 137 -2.54 12.44 6.28
CA ASP A 137 -1.89 12.95 5.09
C ASP A 137 -1.09 11.82 4.46
N PHE A 138 -1.38 11.48 3.20
CA PHE A 138 -0.71 10.42 2.46
C PHE A 138 0.16 10.99 1.35
N ALA A 139 1.32 10.38 1.14
CA ALA A 139 2.13 10.55 -0.06
C ALA A 139 2.12 9.27 -0.88
N LEU A 140 1.99 9.41 -2.19
CA LEU A 140 2.01 8.33 -3.16
C LEU A 140 3.09 8.63 -4.21
N THR A 141 3.99 7.70 -4.42
CA THR A 141 5.04 7.78 -5.45
C THR A 141 4.87 6.67 -6.46
N ASN A 142 4.90 7.02 -7.75
CA ASN A 142 4.97 6.04 -8.83
C ASN A 142 6.43 5.80 -9.22
N ASN A 143 7.06 4.76 -8.67
CA ASN A 143 8.40 4.32 -9.06
C ASN A 143 8.38 3.27 -10.19
N GLY A 144 7.21 2.95 -10.74
CA GLY A 144 7.06 2.08 -11.90
C GLY A 144 7.43 2.77 -13.21
N ASP A 145 7.34 2.01 -14.32
CA ASP A 145 7.67 2.50 -15.66
C ASP A 145 6.46 3.04 -16.44
N GLU A 146 5.24 2.87 -15.91
CA GLU A 146 3.99 3.26 -16.56
C GLU A 146 3.25 4.34 -15.76
N ARG A 147 2.41 5.14 -16.45
CA ARG A 147 1.51 6.09 -15.79
C ARG A 147 0.38 5.34 -15.07
N ILE A 148 0.12 5.70 -13.81
CA ILE A 148 -0.91 5.06 -12.97
C ILE A 148 -2.07 6.03 -12.71
N SER A 149 -3.31 5.54 -12.78
CA SER A 149 -4.48 6.27 -12.29
C SER A 149 -4.70 5.98 -10.82
N THR A 150 -4.77 7.01 -9.98
CA THR A 150 -4.85 6.85 -8.51
C THR A 150 -6.24 7.08 -7.94
N VAL A 151 -7.23 7.42 -8.79
CA VAL A 151 -8.59 7.84 -8.36
C VAL A 151 -9.36 6.80 -7.56
N LEU A 152 -8.98 5.52 -7.67
CA LEU A 152 -9.62 4.43 -6.94
C LEU A 152 -8.78 3.91 -5.76
N ILE A 153 -7.63 4.55 -5.49
CA ILE A 153 -6.82 4.24 -4.30
C ILE A 153 -7.45 5.00 -3.14
N LEU A 154 -8.35 4.33 -2.44
CA LEU A 154 -9.14 4.90 -1.37
C LEU A 154 -8.87 4.18 -0.05
N PRO A 155 -8.52 4.90 1.02
CA PRO A 155 -8.30 4.32 2.33
C PRO A 155 -9.61 4.07 3.07
N THR A 156 -9.67 3.01 3.86
CA THR A 156 -10.79 2.70 4.77
C THR A 156 -10.30 2.72 6.22
N GLY A 157 -11.07 3.35 7.11
CA GLY A 157 -10.72 3.50 8.52
C GLY A 157 -11.49 2.55 9.43
N TYR A 158 -10.87 2.08 10.51
CA TYR A 158 -11.51 1.28 11.56
C TYR A 158 -10.94 1.61 12.94
N ASP A 159 -11.76 1.62 13.99
CA ASP A 159 -11.29 1.72 15.38
C ASP A 159 -10.66 0.39 15.88
N GLU A 160 -10.17 0.35 17.13
CA GLU A 160 -9.62 -0.89 17.71
C GLU A 160 -10.63 -2.04 17.86
N ASN A 161 -11.93 -1.76 17.77
CA ASN A 161 -13.01 -2.73 17.89
C ASN A 161 -13.49 -3.23 16.51
N GLY A 162 -12.90 -2.73 15.42
CA GLY A 162 -13.31 -3.03 14.05
C GLY A 162 -14.57 -2.31 13.60
N ILE A 163 -15.01 -1.27 14.32
CA ILE A 163 -16.07 -0.37 13.89
C ILE A 163 -15.49 0.58 12.84
N GLU A 164 -16.18 0.72 11.72
CA GLU A 164 -15.76 1.60 10.64
C GLU A 164 -15.66 3.05 11.12
N ALA A 165 -14.52 3.68 10.84
CA ALA A 165 -14.32 5.11 10.99
C ALA A 165 -14.65 5.76 9.64
N ALA A 166 -15.85 6.34 9.55
CA ALA A 166 -16.39 6.89 8.31
C ALA A 166 -15.51 8.02 7.77
N ARG A 167 -15.39 8.15 6.45
CA ARG A 167 -14.57 9.19 5.84
C ARG A 167 -15.33 10.53 5.82
N VAL A 168 -14.65 11.59 6.23
CA VAL A 168 -15.15 12.98 6.11
C VAL A 168 -14.79 13.55 4.75
N TYR A 169 -15.73 14.29 4.15
CA TYR A 169 -15.49 15.09 2.95
C TYR A 169 -15.64 16.57 3.29
N ASP A 170 -14.58 17.36 3.08
CA ASP A 170 -14.56 18.78 3.42
C ASP A 170 -13.63 19.56 2.48
N GLY A 171 -14.20 20.19 1.46
CA GLY A 171 -13.43 20.81 0.39
C GLY A 171 -12.61 19.75 -0.38
N ASP A 172 -11.28 19.86 -0.34
CA ASP A 172 -10.37 18.90 -0.97
C ASP A 172 -10.11 17.66 -0.08
N ILE A 173 -10.39 17.73 1.23
CA ILE A 173 -10.21 16.61 2.15
C ILE A 173 -11.22 15.50 1.84
N GLY A 174 -10.72 14.26 1.80
CA GLY A 174 -11.53 13.06 1.53
C GLY A 174 -11.75 12.78 0.04
N MET A 175 -11.41 13.73 -0.84
CA MET A 175 -11.51 13.56 -2.30
C MET A 175 -10.45 12.61 -2.87
N GLY A 176 -9.38 12.36 -2.10
CA GLY A 176 -8.31 11.44 -2.42
C GLY A 176 -7.39 11.90 -3.55
N PHE A 177 -6.60 10.96 -4.09
CA PHE A 177 -5.70 11.25 -5.21
C PHE A 177 -6.51 11.42 -6.52
N GLN A 178 -6.50 12.61 -7.11
CA GLN A 178 -7.39 12.96 -8.23
C GLN A 178 -6.71 13.00 -9.61
N GLU A 179 -5.52 12.42 -9.75
CA GLU A 179 -4.71 12.56 -10.95
C GLU A 179 -4.21 11.23 -11.53
N ASN A 180 -3.62 11.32 -12.71
CA ASN A 180 -2.79 10.23 -13.24
C ASN A 180 -1.34 10.61 -12.95
N VAL A 181 -0.61 9.70 -12.32
CA VAL A 181 0.74 9.96 -11.82
C VAL A 181 1.75 9.33 -12.78
N ASP A 182 2.61 10.16 -13.36
CA ASP A 182 3.71 9.71 -14.23
C ASP A 182 4.82 9.01 -13.42
N PRO A 183 5.64 8.15 -14.07
CA PRO A 183 6.85 7.59 -13.47
C PRO A 183 7.75 8.66 -12.82
N GLY A 184 8.22 8.36 -11.61
CA GLY A 184 9.06 9.22 -10.78
C GLY A 184 8.34 10.41 -10.12
N VAL A 185 7.01 10.50 -10.23
CA VAL A 185 6.23 11.59 -9.62
C VAL A 185 5.65 11.14 -8.27
N THR A 186 5.74 12.04 -7.31
CA THR A 186 5.07 11.95 -6.00
C THR A 186 3.91 12.93 -5.94
N VAL A 187 2.78 12.47 -5.41
CA VAL A 187 1.56 13.26 -5.18
C VAL A 187 1.07 13.03 -3.76
N THR A 188 0.27 13.96 -3.24
CA THR A 188 -0.25 13.90 -1.87
C THR A 188 -1.76 13.98 -1.84
N ALA A 189 -2.39 13.35 -0.85
CA ALA A 189 -3.82 13.46 -0.60
C ALA A 189 -4.10 13.52 0.91
N GLU A 190 -5.11 14.30 1.28
CA GLU A 190 -5.59 14.44 2.64
C GLU A 190 -6.92 13.70 2.80
N TYR A 191 -7.00 12.87 3.83
CA TYR A 191 -8.22 12.17 4.23
C TYR A 191 -8.54 12.51 5.68
N ALA A 192 -9.81 12.52 6.04
CA ALA A 192 -10.23 12.61 7.43
C ALA A 192 -11.22 11.49 7.77
N PHE A 193 -11.19 11.02 9.01
CA PHE A 193 -11.98 9.89 9.48
C PHE A 193 -12.68 10.22 10.80
N GLU A 194 -13.96 9.87 10.89
CA GLU A 194 -14.80 9.96 12.09
C GLU A 194 -14.54 8.73 12.95
N VAL A 195 -13.78 8.89 14.02
CA VAL A 195 -13.42 7.82 14.94
C VAL A 195 -14.43 7.77 16.08
N PRO A 196 -15.03 6.60 16.38
CA PRO A 196 -15.99 6.45 17.46
C PRO A 196 -15.48 7.00 18.80
N PRO A 197 -16.34 7.64 19.61
CA PRO A 197 -15.95 8.22 20.88
C PRO A 197 -15.44 7.16 21.85
N GLY A 198 -14.33 7.46 22.51
CA GLY A 198 -13.68 6.56 23.46
C GLY A 198 -12.76 5.51 22.83
N SER A 199 -12.56 5.56 21.51
CA SER A 199 -11.49 4.81 20.84
C SER A 199 -10.12 5.29 21.33
N THR A 200 -9.18 4.37 21.43
CA THR A 200 -7.79 4.62 21.85
C THR A 200 -6.81 4.49 20.69
N SER A 201 -7.27 3.90 19.58
CA SER A 201 -6.51 3.85 18.34
C SER A 201 -7.42 3.67 17.15
N PHE A 202 -6.94 3.97 15.96
CA PHE A 202 -7.61 3.59 14.73
C PHE A 202 -6.60 3.10 13.70
N THR A 203 -7.09 2.34 12.74
CA THR A 203 -6.33 1.83 11.61
C THR A 203 -6.85 2.44 10.33
N VAL A 204 -5.94 2.64 9.36
CA VAL A 204 -6.29 3.00 8.00
C VAL A 204 -5.69 1.96 7.05
N GLU A 205 -6.55 1.38 6.22
CA GLU A 205 -6.22 0.33 5.26
C GLU A 205 -6.31 0.84 3.82
N ILE A 206 -5.33 0.51 2.98
CA ILE A 206 -5.39 0.65 1.52
C ILE A 206 -5.21 -0.73 0.90
N GLY A 207 -6.25 -1.27 0.24
CA GLY A 207 -6.20 -2.64 -0.28
C GLY A 207 -7.19 -3.04 -1.37
N ASP A 208 -8.30 -2.31 -1.59
CA ASP A 208 -9.44 -2.77 -2.41
C ASP A 208 -9.12 -3.03 -3.90
N LEU A 209 -7.98 -2.53 -4.40
CA LEU A 209 -7.50 -2.76 -5.77
C LEU A 209 -6.05 -3.22 -5.85
N MET A 210 -5.46 -3.53 -4.71
CA MET A 210 -4.07 -3.94 -4.63
C MET A 210 -3.97 -5.46 -4.50
N THR A 211 -2.83 -6.02 -4.88
CA THR A 211 -2.54 -7.43 -4.62
C THR A 211 -2.69 -7.76 -3.14
N GLU A 212 -2.37 -6.78 -2.28
CA GLU A 212 -2.48 -6.87 -0.83
C GLU A 212 -2.76 -5.53 -0.16
N ALA A 213 -3.33 -5.61 1.04
CA ALA A 213 -3.63 -4.46 1.87
C ALA A 213 -2.42 -3.98 2.67
N ALA A 214 -2.21 -2.67 2.71
CA ALA A 214 -1.34 -2.02 3.68
C ALA A 214 -2.20 -1.37 4.76
N VAL A 215 -1.90 -1.66 6.03
CA VAL A 215 -2.68 -1.18 7.19
C VAL A 215 -1.77 -0.40 8.13
N TRP A 216 -2.02 0.89 8.29
CA TRP A 216 -1.37 1.74 9.27
C TRP A 216 -2.19 1.79 10.56
N LYS A 217 -1.54 1.83 11.71
CA LYS A 217 -2.19 2.02 13.01
C LYS A 217 -1.72 3.32 13.67
N PHE A 218 -2.66 4.06 14.23
CA PHE A 218 -2.42 5.31 14.97
C PHE A 218 -3.06 5.23 16.36
N ASP A 219 -2.30 5.55 17.39
CA ASP A 219 -2.81 5.73 18.74
C ASP A 219 -3.30 7.19 18.91
N ILE A 220 -4.41 7.39 19.63
CA ILE A 220 -5.09 8.69 19.79
C ILE A 220 -5.38 9.04 21.26
#